data_AF-A0A7C0XTD4-F1
#
_entry.id   AF-A0A7C0XTD4-F1
#
_cell.length_a   1.000
_cell.length_b   1.000
_cell.length_c   1.000
_cell.angle_alpha   90.00
_cell.angle_beta   90.00
_cell.angle_gamma   90.00
#
_symmetry.space_group_name_H-M   'P 1'
#
loop_
_entity.id
_entity.type
_entity.pdbx_description
1 polymer ?
#
loop_
_entity_poly.entity_id
_entity_poly.type
_entity_poly.pdbx_seq_one_letter_code
_entity_poly.pdbx_strand_id
1 'polypeptide(L)' 'FLKIAEIFRGRIVDSGASTFTVEITGDEKKITAFIEMIKPFGIKEFVRTGTVAIAREGIKKTK' A
#
# COMPACT_ATOMS: atom_id res chain seq x y z
N PHE A 1 -12.03 -1.88 -7.71
CA PHE A 1 -10.65 -2.08 -7.25
C PHE A 1 -9.62 -1.14 -7.90
N LEU A 2 -9.45 -1.08 -9.23
CA LEU A 2 -8.35 -0.30 -9.86
C LEU A 2 -8.28 1.18 -9.44
N LYS A 3 -9.42 1.90 -9.41
CA LYS A 3 -9.48 3.28 -8.90
C LYS A 3 -9.08 3.39 -7.42
N ILE A 4 -9.39 2.37 -6.61
CA ILE A 4 -9.01 2.34 -5.19
C ILE A 4 -7.49 2.21 -5.09
N ALA A 5 -6.88 1.29 -5.86
CA ALA A 5 -5.42 1.19 -5.93
C ALA A 5 -4.77 2.52 -6.32
N GLU A 6 -5.31 3.22 -7.32
CA GLU A 6 -4.83 4.53 -7.76
C GLU A 6 -4.93 5.61 -6.66
N ILE A 7 -6.07 5.73 -5.98
CA ILE A 7 -6.27 6.68 -4.86
C ILE A 7 -5.23 6.46 -3.75
N PHE A 8 -4.91 5.20 -3.49
CA PHE A 8 -3.92 4.82 -2.49
C PHE A 8 -2.48 4.86 -3.02
N ARG A 9 -2.26 5.32 -4.25
CA ARG A 9 -0.95 5.32 -4.93
C ARG A 9 -0.32 3.93 -4.95
N GLY A 10 -1.15 2.90 -5.06
CA GLY A 10 -0.74 1.53 -5.28
C GLY A 10 -0.43 1.29 -6.75
N ARG A 11 0.43 0.32 -7.01
CA ARG A 11 0.85 -0.10 -8.34
C ARG A 11 0.29 -1.48 -8.63
N ILE A 12 -0.36 -1.63 -9.79
CA ILE A 12 -0.69 -2.96 -10.30
C ILE A 12 0.60 -3.58 -10.84
N VAL A 13 1.01 -4.69 -10.25
CA VAL A 13 2.25 -5.39 -10.62
C VAL A 13 1.99 -6.63 -11.46
N ASP A 14 0.76 -7.17 -11.41
CA ASP A 14 0.31 -8.26 -12.26
C ASP A 14 -1.22 -8.19 -12.50
N SER A 15 -1.67 -8.70 -13.65
CA SER A 15 -3.06 -8.76 -14.05
C SER A 15 -3.38 -10.09 -14.73
N GLY A 16 -4.28 -10.86 -14.14
CA GLY A 16 -4.86 -12.07 -14.72
C GLY A 16 -6.30 -11.85 -15.17
N ALA A 17 -6.91 -12.88 -15.76
CA ALA A 17 -8.30 -12.81 -16.24
C ALA A 17 -9.34 -12.54 -15.15
N SER A 18 -9.04 -12.91 -13.89
CA SER A 18 -9.94 -12.75 -12.75
C SER A 18 -9.25 -12.21 -11.48
N THR A 19 -7.99 -11.81 -11.58
CA THR A 19 -7.14 -11.42 -10.44
C THR A 19 -6.26 -10.25 -10.78
N PHE A 20 -5.95 -9.45 -9.76
CA PHE A 20 -4.95 -8.40 -9.85
C PHE A 20 -4.03 -8.51 -8.64
N THR A 21 -2.74 -8.31 -8.87
CA THR A 21 -1.75 -8.17 -7.80
C THR A 21 -1.38 -6.70 -7.68
N VAL A 22 -1.48 -6.15 -6.47
CA VAL A 22 -1.19 -4.75 -6.17
C VAL A 22 -0.09 -4.65 -5.14
N GLU A 23 0.86 -3.76 -5.40
CA GLU A 23 1.85 -3.32 -4.43
C GLU A 23 1.44 -1.95 -3.89
N ILE A 24 1.54 -1.76 -2.58
CA ILE A 24 1.27 -0.49 -1.92
C ILE A 24 2.28 -0.24 -0.81
N THR A 25 2.75 1.00 -0.70
CA THR A 25 3.61 1.46 0.39
C THR A 25 2.93 2.60 1.14
N GLY A 26 3.08 2.60 2.46
CA GLY A 26 2.46 3.58 3.34
C GLY A 26 2.72 3.29 4.80
N ASP A 27 2.25 4.21 5.64
CA ASP A 27 2.13 3.93 7.06
C ASP A 27 1.03 2.89 7.33
N GLU A 28 0.99 2.39 8.57
CA GLU A 28 0.03 1.36 8.98
C GLU A 28 -1.43 1.79 8.79
N LYS A 29 -1.75 3.08 8.97
CA LYS A 29 -3.11 3.59 8.81
C LYS A 29 -3.55 3.50 7.36
N LYS A 30 -2.69 3.91 6.43
CA LYS A 30 -2.93 3.84 4.99
C LYS A 30 -3.09 2.39 4.53
N ILE A 31 -2.22 1.49 4.98
CA ILE A 31 -2.30 0.06 4.61
C ILE A 31 -3.60 -0.57 5.13
N THR A 32 -3.95 -0.31 6.39
CA THR A 32 -5.19 -0.83 7.00
C THR A 32 -6.43 -0.32 6.27
N ALA A 33 -6.49 0.98 5.97
CA ALA A 33 -7.60 1.57 5.24
C ALA A 33 -7.74 0.99 3.82
N PHE A 34 -6.62 0.72 3.14
CA PHE A 34 -6.64 0.08 1.83
C PHE A 34 -7.26 -1.32 1.91
N ILE A 35 -6.82 -2.14 2.87
CA ILE A 35 -7.29 -3.51 3.08
C ILE A 35 -8.81 -3.52 3.31
N GLU A 36 -9.32 -2.66 4.18
CA GLU A 36 -10.77 -2.59 4.45
C GLU A 36 -11.58 -2.16 3.22
N MET A 37 -11.05 -1.26 2.38
CA MET A 37 -11.72 -0.86 1.13
C MET A 37 -11.74 -1.96 0.07
N ILE A 38 -10.73 -2.84 0.04
CA ILE A 38 -10.65 -3.91 -0.97
C ILE A 38 -11.28 -5.23 -0.49
N LYS A 39 -11.58 -5.35 0.80
CA LYS A 39 -12.21 -6.52 1.43
C LYS A 39 -13.45 -7.04 0.69
N PRO A 40 -14.38 -6.19 0.18
CA PRO A 40 -15.55 -6.67 -0.56
C PRO A 40 -15.24 -7.33 -1.91
N PHE A 41 -14.06 -7.05 -2.50
CA PHE A 41 -13.64 -7.66 -3.76
C PHE A 41 -13.03 -9.06 -3.57
N GLY A 42 -12.72 -9.43 -2.32
CA GLY A 42 -12.02 -10.67 -1.99
C GLY A 42 -10.50 -10.53 -2.11
N ILE A 43 -9.79 -10.98 -1.08
CA ILE A 43 -8.33 -11.04 -1.05
C ILE A 43 -7.96 -12.52 -1.13
N LYS A 44 -7.32 -12.93 -2.24
CA LYS A 44 -6.88 -14.32 -2.42
C LYS A 44 -5.63 -14.62 -1.59
N GLU A 45 -4.66 -13.71 -1.64
CA GLU A 45 -3.36 -13.84 -0.98
C GLU A 45 -2.92 -12.46 -0.46
N PHE A 46 -2.16 -12.43 0.64
CA PHE A 46 -1.69 -11.20 1.27
C PHE A 46 -0.31 -11.39 1.89
N VAL A 47 0.62 -10.47 1.60
CA VAL A 47 1.96 -10.43 2.17
C VAL A 47 2.28 -8.99 2.60
N ARG A 48 2.87 -8.82 3.80
CA ARG A 48 3.26 -7.52 4.36
C ARG A 48 4.61 -7.65 5.06
N THR A 49 5.51 -6.70 4.80
CA THR A 49 6.88 -6.67 5.34
C THR A 49 7.01 -6.14 6.77
N GLY A 50 5.90 -5.90 7.49
CA GLY A 50 5.91 -5.17 8.75
C GLY A 50 6.33 -3.70 8.60
N THR A 51 6.57 -3.02 9.73
CA THR A 51 7.03 -1.62 9.73
C THR A 51 8.54 -1.57 9.57
N VAL A 52 9.00 -0.83 8.56
CA VAL A 52 10.41 -0.54 8.32
C VAL A 52 10.60 0.96 8.42
N ALA A 53 11.63 1.39 9.17
CA ALA A 53 11.89 2.80 9.42
C ALA A 53 13.37 3.12 9.22
N ILE A 54 13.64 4.29 8.62
CA ILE A 54 14.97 4.89 8.50
C ILE A 54 14.83 6.32 8.99
N ALA A 55 15.78 6.78 9.82
CA ALA A 55 15.81 8.16 10.27
C ALA A 55 15.92 9.09 9.05
N ARG A 56 15.01 10.08 8.96
CA ARG A 56 15.14 11.12 7.95
C ARG A 56 16.33 12.01 8.30
N GLU A 57 16.94 12.61 7.28
CA GLU A 57 17.97 13.63 7.51
C GLU A 57 17.38 14.74 8.40
N GLY A 58 18.05 15.02 9.51
CA GLY A 58 17.65 16.08 10.42
C GLY A 58 17.84 17.44 9.75
N ILE A 59 16.84 18.31 9.83
CA ILE A 59 16.98 19.70 9.39
C ILE A 59 18.07 20.33 10.27
N LYS A 60 19.24 20.65 9.68
CA LYS A 60 20.24 21.47 10.36
C LYS A 60 19.59 22.81 10.68
N LYS A 61 19.28 23.06 11.95
CA LYS A 61 18.96 24.42 12.40
C LYS A 61 20.25 25.23 12.28
N THR A 62 20.34 26.07 11.24
CA THR A 62 21.33 27.15 11.19
C THR A 62 21.12 28.00 12.45
N LYS A 63 22.17 28.08 13.27
CA LYS A 63 22.23 29.04 14.38
C LYS A 63 22.31 30.46 13.83
#